data_AF-A0A959AD30-F1
#
_entry.id   AF-A0A959AD30-F1
#
_cell.length_a   1.000
_cell.length_b   1.000
_cell.length_c   1.000
_cell.angle_alpha   90.00
_cell.angle_beta   90.00
_cell.angle_gamma   90.00
#
_symmetry.space_group_name_H-M   'P 1'
#
loop_
_entity.id
_entity.type
_entity.pdbx_description
1 polymer ?
#
loop_
_entity_poly.entity_id
_entity_poly.type
_entity_poly.pdbx_seq_one_letter_code
_entity_poly.pdbx_strand_id
1 'polypeptide(L)' 'SVLVSDEGPGFDPAEVPDPTCPELLDCCGGRGLLLMRRLSDECCFSQGGRTVQMKFKIS' A
#
# COMPACT_ATOMS: atom_id res chain seq x y z
N SER A 1 7.33 3.87 -13.84
CA SER A 1 6.19 3.83 -12.89
C SER A 1 5.37 2.59 -13.18
N VAL A 2 4.71 2.03 -12.17
CA VAL A 2 3.85 0.84 -12.26
C VAL A 2 2.47 1.23 -11.74
N LEU A 3 1.42 0.84 -12.47
CA LEU A 3 0.03 1.07 -12.09
C LEU A 3 -0.70 -0.27 -12.01
N VAL A 4 -1.40 -0.51 -10.91
CA VAL A 4 -2.18 -1.73 -10.68
C VAL A 4 -3.58 -1.31 -10.25
N SER A 5 -4.60 -1.94 -10.85
CA SER A 5 -6.01 -1.70 -10.53
C SER A 5 -6.75 -3.02 -10.33
N ASP A 6 -7.71 -3.04 -9.42
CA ASP A 6 -8.66 -4.14 -9.23
C ASP A 6 -10.13 -3.70 -9.38
N GLU A 7 -11.03 -4.67 -9.51
CA GLU A 7 -12.48 -4.47 -9.69
C GLU A 7 -13.29 -4.54 -8.38
N GLY A 8 -12.61 -4.53 -7.23
CA GLY A 8 -13.25 -4.61 -5.92
C GLY A 8 -13.98 -3.32 -5.49
N PRO A 9 -14.49 -3.29 -4.25
CA PRO A 9 -15.12 -2.10 -3.69
C PRO A 9 -14.12 -1.01 -3.28
N GLY A 10 -12.83 -1.35 -3.18
CA GLY A 10 -11.80 -0.44 -2.69
C GLY A 10 -11.70 -0.37 -1.17
N PHE A 11 -10.84 0.50 -0.69
CA PHE A 11 -10.58 0.76 0.74
C PHE A 11 -9.95 2.14 0.93
N ASP A 12 -10.00 2.69 2.15
CA ASP A 12 -9.23 3.89 2.49
C ASP A 12 -7.83 3.49 3.00
N PRO A 13 -6.73 3.83 2.28
CA PRO A 13 -5.37 3.52 2.71
C PRO A 13 -4.92 4.27 3.96
N ALA A 14 -5.65 5.30 4.42
CA ALA A 14 -5.36 6.00 5.67
C ALA A 14 -5.91 5.26 6.90
N GLU A 15 -6.98 4.48 6.72
CA GLU A 15 -7.63 3.70 7.79
C GLU A 15 -6.98 2.33 8.02
N VAL A 16 -6.01 1.93 7.19
CA VAL A 16 -5.27 0.67 7.35
C VAL A 16 -4.30 0.81 8.54
N PRO A 17 -4.40 -0.08 9.56
CA PRO A 17 -3.57 0.02 10.75
C PRO A 17 -2.09 -0.22 10.45
N ASP A 18 -1.21 0.38 11.26
CA ASP A 18 0.23 0.18 11.16
C ASP A 18 0.60 -1.26 11.59
N PRO A 19 1.08 -2.11 10.66
CA PRO A 19 1.40 -3.51 10.97
C PRO A 19 2.68 -3.65 11.81
N THR A 20 3.35 -2.55 12.19
CA THR A 20 4.52 -2.53 13.08
C THR A 20 4.16 -2.24 14.54
N CYS A 21 2.89 -1.96 14.84
CA CYS A 21 2.42 -1.81 16.21
C CYS A 21 2.60 -3.13 17.00
N PRO A 22 2.90 -3.07 18.32
CA PRO A 22 3.14 -4.25 19.16
C PRO A 22 2.04 -5.32 19.06
N GLU A 23 0.79 -4.91 18.94
CA GLU A 23 -0.38 -5.79 18.89
C GLU A 23 -0.48 -6.59 17.58
N LEU A 24 0.21 -6.14 16.52
CA LEU A 24 0.17 -6.74 15.18
C LEU A 24 1.49 -7.43 14.78
N LEU A 25 2.49 -7.47 15.66
CA LEU A 25 3.80 -8.06 15.36
C LEU A 25 3.71 -9.55 15.00
N ASP A 26 2.87 -10.30 15.73
CA ASP A 26 2.66 -11.73 15.51
C ASP A 26 1.71 -12.03 14.33
N CYS A 27 1.08 -11.02 13.73
CA CYS A 27 0.24 -11.22 12.55
C CYS A 27 1.11 -11.56 11.33
N CYS A 28 0.81 -12.68 10.65
CA CYS A 28 1.57 -13.09 9.46
C CYS A 28 1.40 -12.16 8.25
N GLY A 29 0.34 -11.33 8.20
CA GLY A 29 -0.04 -10.52 7.03
C GLY A 29 -0.08 -9.01 7.28
N GLY A 30 -0.76 -8.27 6.39
CA GLY A 30 -1.04 -6.83 6.58
C GLY A 30 0.07 -5.86 6.20
N ARG A 31 1.19 -6.35 5.66
CA ARG A 31 2.40 -5.54 5.41
C ARG A 31 2.44 -4.88 4.03
N GLY A 32 1.50 -5.19 3.13
CA GLY A 32 1.55 -4.75 1.73
C GLY A 32 1.66 -3.24 1.57
N LEU A 33 0.81 -2.46 2.25
CA LEU A 33 0.82 -1.00 2.18
C LEU A 33 2.11 -0.39 2.72
N LEU A 34 2.61 -0.93 3.84
CA LEU A 34 3.90 -0.54 4.40
C LEU A 34 5.02 -0.79 3.38
N LEU A 35 5.08 -1.99 2.80
CA LEU A 35 6.11 -2.36 1.83
C LEU A 35 6.05 -1.49 0.58
N MET A 36 4.86 -1.27 0.00
CA MET A 36 4.70 -0.40 -1.17
C MET A 36 5.21 1.02 -0.89
N ARG A 37 4.84 1.62 0.25
CA ARG A 37 5.28 2.97 0.64
C ARG A 37 6.78 3.05 0.96
N ARG A 38 7.37 1.97 1.50
CA ARG A 38 8.78 1.96 1.91
C ARG A 38 9.75 1.62 0.78
N LEU A 39 9.32 0.81 -0.18
CA LEU A 39 10.19 0.31 -1.25
C LEU A 39 10.10 1.14 -2.54
N SER A 40 9.07 1.99 -2.69
CA SER A 40 8.94 2.91 -3.83
C SER A 40 9.31 4.34 -3.44
N ASP A 41 9.72 5.16 -4.41
CA ASP A 41 9.99 6.58 -4.20
C ASP A 41 8.71 7.41 -4.06
N GLU A 42 7.67 7.02 -4.80
CA GLU A 42 6.34 7.62 -4.71
C GLU A 42 5.28 6.51 -4.78
N CYS A 43 4.27 6.58 -3.92
CA CYS A 43 3.15 5.66 -3.88
C CYS A 43 1.84 6.44 -3.67
N CYS A 44 0.94 6.39 -4.66
CA CYS A 44 -0.33 7.10 -4.64
C CYS A 44 -1.48 6.13 -4.88
N PHE A 45 -2.59 6.34 -4.17
CA PHE A 45 -3.83 5.58 -4.36
C PHE A 45 -4.90 6.46 -5.00
N SER A 46 -5.72 5.89 -5.86
CA SER A 46 -6.86 6.55 -6.50
C SER A 46 -8.02 5.58 -6.72
N GLN A 47 -9.14 6.07 -7.28
CA GLN A 47 -10.35 5.28 -7.54
C GLN A 47 -10.90 4.55 -6.30
N GLY A 48 -10.92 5.22 -5.15
CA GLY A 48 -11.38 4.62 -3.89
C GLY A 48 -10.42 3.56 -3.34
N GLY A 49 -9.11 3.70 -3.60
CA GLY A 49 -8.08 2.76 -3.11
C GLY A 49 -7.84 1.54 -4.02
N ARG A 50 -8.59 1.42 -5.12
CA ARG A 50 -8.52 0.29 -6.06
C ARG A 50 -7.39 0.40 -7.05
N THR A 51 -6.85 1.61 -7.24
CA THR A 51 -5.72 1.84 -8.12
C THR A 51 -4.55 2.33 -7.30
N VAL A 52 -3.41 1.64 -7.40
CA VAL A 52 -2.14 2.07 -6.83
C VAL A 52 -1.16 2.42 -7.96
N GLN A 53 -0.51 3.57 -7.84
CA GLN A 53 0.59 3.99 -8.69
C GLN A 53 1.87 4.05 -7.87
N MET A 54 2.88 3.29 -8.28
CA MET A 54 4.22 3.29 -7.68
C MET A 54 5.25 3.84 -8.66
N LYS A 55 6.16 4.69 -8.20
CA LYS A 55 7.32 5.16 -8.98
C LYS A 55 8.61 4.70 -8.33
N PHE A 56 9.53 4.23 -9.17
CA PHE A 56 10.88 3.81 -8.79
C PHE A 56 11.86 4.59 -9.67
N LYS A 57 12.77 5.32 -9.04
CA LYS A 57 13.89 5.98 -9.68
C LYS A 57 14.97 4.94 -9.92
N ILE A 58 15.16 4.58 -11.18
CA ILE A 58 16.25 3.71 -11.58
C ILE A 58 17.38 4.64 -12.04
N SER A 59 18.45 4.70 -11.25
CA SER A 59 19.69 5.39 -11.56
C SER A 59 20.59 4.55 -12.45
#